data_AF-A0A0S7YFY1-F1
#
_entry.id   AF-A0A0S7YFY1-F1
#
_cell.length_a   1.000
_cell.length_b   1.000
_cell.length_c   1.000
_cell.angle_alpha   90.00
_cell.angle_beta   90.00
_cell.angle_gamma   90.00
#
_symmetry.space_group_name_H-M   'P 1'
#
loop_
_entity.id
_entity.type
_entity.pdbx_description
1 polymer ?
#
loop_
_entity_poly.entity_id
_entity_poly.type
_entity_poly.pdbx_seq_one_letter_code
_entity_poly.pdbx_strand_id
1 'polypeptide(L)'
;MKYFLLILIMIGLFLPVSGFAEDQISEPPATLEEARELGEESLEVTKEDMPGILGRIWNEEVIPFWQRMWGWAKNFWKDTLWPWIRGLWERRIRPPVEEEVEKRKEIIEERLEEEKEELQKTSIPKGIRSLWEEIKEMAQ
;
A
#
# COMPACT_ATOMS: atom_id res chain seq x y z
N MET A 1 -21.64 2.48 4.83
CA MET A 1 -21.66 3.29 6.06
C MET A 1 -21.37 2.49 7.33
N LYS A 2 -21.97 1.31 7.54
CA LYS A 2 -21.80 0.52 8.79
C LYS A 2 -20.33 0.17 9.12
N TYR A 3 -19.52 -0.13 8.11
CA TYR A 3 -18.09 -0.43 8.30
C TYR A 3 -17.20 0.80 8.52
N PHE A 4 -17.63 1.97 8.01
CA PHE A 4 -16.90 3.23 8.19
C PHE A 4 -17.00 3.72 9.64
N LEU A 5 -18.18 3.57 10.25
CA LEU A 5 -18.40 3.85 11.68
C LEU A 5 -17.57 2.92 12.59
N LEU A 6 -17.45 1.64 12.24
CA LEU A 6 -16.62 0.68 12.99
C LEU A 6 -15.13 1.04 12.95
N ILE A 7 -14.62 1.51 11.81
CA ILE A 7 -13.23 1.96 11.66
C ILE A 7 -12.97 3.22 12.49
N LEU A 8 -13.91 4.18 12.49
CA LEU A 8 -13.82 5.40 13.30
C LEU A 8 -13.84 5.12 14.82
N ILE A 9 -14.66 4.16 15.26
CA ILE A 9 -14.72 3.74 16.66
C ILE A 9 -13.42 3.02 17.08
N MET A 10 -12.86 2.19 16.21
CA MET A 10 -11.56 1.53 16.46
C MET A 10 -10.43 2.55 16.55
N ILE A 11 -10.42 3.61 15.72
CA ILE A 11 -9.42 4.68 15.80
C ILE A 11 -9.58 5.46 17.13
N GLY A 12 -10.81 5.75 17.56
CA GLY A 12 -11.08 6.46 18.82
C GLY A 12 -10.72 5.67 20.08
N LEU A 13 -10.85 4.34 20.07
CA LEU A 13 -10.48 3.46 21.19
C LEU A 13 -8.98 3.19 21.29
N PHE A 14 -8.22 3.44 20.20
CA PHE A 14 -6.78 3.26 20.15
C PHE A 14 -5.98 4.55 20.38
N LEU A 15 -6.64 5.69 20.60
CA LEU A 15 -5.97 6.87 21.13
C LEU A 15 -5.59 6.60 22.59
N PRO A 16 -4.33 6.78 23.00
CA PRO A 16 -3.93 6.61 24.38
C PRO A 16 -4.56 7.75 25.19
N VAL A 17 -5.71 7.49 25.81
CA VAL A 17 -6.40 8.43 26.71
C VAL A 17 -5.67 8.54 28.06
N SER A 18 -4.72 7.65 28.35
CA SER A 18 -4.02 7.56 29.62
C SER A 18 -2.66 8.24 29.58
N GLY A 19 -2.64 9.58 29.60
CA GLY A 19 -1.39 10.35 29.73
C GLY A 19 -1.50 11.79 30.26
N PHE A 20 -2.69 12.31 30.55
CA PHE A 20 -2.88 13.75 30.91
C PHE A 20 -3.50 13.98 32.29
N ALA A 21 -3.41 13.01 33.20
CA ALA A 21 -3.82 13.19 34.59
C ALA A 21 -2.71 12.67 35.50
N GLU A 22 -1.55 13.32 35.45
CA GLU A 22 -0.53 13.15 36.48
C GLU A 22 -0.67 14.31 37.47
N ASP A 23 -0.93 13.92 38.72
CA ASP A 23 -1.18 14.77 39.88
C ASP A 23 0.01 15.72 40.14
N GLN A 24 -0.01 16.91 39.55
CA GLN A 24 0.80 18.02 40.03
C GLN A 24 -0.04 18.86 40.99
N ILE A 25 0.03 18.52 42.27
CA ILE A 25 -0.40 19.39 43.35
C ILE A 25 0.62 20.53 43.42
N SER A 26 0.47 21.54 42.57
CA SER A 26 1.09 22.85 42.79
C SER A 26 0.23 23.62 43.77
N GLU A 27 0.83 24.16 44.81
CA GLU A 27 0.16 25.10 45.69
C GLU A 27 -0.44 26.24 44.86
N PRO A 28 -1.70 26.63 45.11
CA PRO A 28 -2.33 27.69 44.34
C PRO A 28 -1.58 29.01 44.59
N PRO A 29 -1.23 29.77 43.53
CA PRO A 29 -0.49 31.01 43.67
C PRO A 29 -1.28 32.01 44.52
N ALA A 30 -0.58 32.72 45.42
CA ALA A 30 -1.22 33.63 46.36
C ALA A 30 -1.63 34.96 45.68
N THR A 31 -1.04 35.28 44.53
CA THR A 31 -1.33 36.50 43.75
C THR A 31 -1.39 36.25 42.24
N LEU A 32 -2.03 37.17 41.52
CA LEU A 32 -2.10 37.17 40.05
C LEU A 32 -0.73 37.34 39.39
N GLU A 33 0.20 38.01 40.06
CA GLU A 33 1.55 38.28 39.56
C GLU A 33 2.43 37.03 39.67
N GLU A 34 2.36 36.34 40.80
CA GLU A 34 3.00 35.04 41.02
C GLU A 34 2.45 33.95 40.07
N ALA A 35 1.13 33.96 39.80
CA ALA A 35 0.53 33.08 38.80
C ALA A 35 1.04 33.34 37.37
N ARG A 36 1.36 34.60 37.06
CA ARG A 36 1.89 35.00 35.77
C ARG A 36 3.35 34.59 35.61
N GLU A 37 4.18 34.83 36.63
CA GLU A 37 5.58 34.37 36.63
C GLU A 37 5.68 32.85 36.52
N LEU A 38 4.91 32.09 37.32
CA LEU A 38 4.83 30.63 37.22
C LEU A 38 4.40 30.16 35.82
N GLY A 39 3.43 30.84 35.22
CA GLY A 39 2.95 30.54 33.88
C GLY A 39 3.97 30.83 32.78
N GLU A 40 4.71 31.93 32.90
CA GLU A 40 5.76 32.33 31.96
C GLU A 40 6.98 31.39 32.07
N GLU A 41 7.43 31.06 33.29
CA GLU A 41 8.50 30.09 33.54
C GLU A 41 8.13 28.69 33.02
N SER A 42 6.92 28.22 33.33
CA SER A 42 6.44 26.93 32.85
C SER A 42 6.35 26.88 31.33
N LEU A 43 5.93 27.97 30.67
CA LEU A 43 5.89 28.07 29.21
C LEU A 43 7.28 28.05 28.59
N GLU A 44 8.26 28.66 29.23
CA GLU A 44 9.63 28.73 28.74
C GLU A 44 10.32 27.36 28.85
N VAL A 45 10.23 26.72 30.01
CA VAL A 45 10.69 25.33 30.24
C VAL A 45 9.99 24.37 29.26
N THR A 46 8.68 24.52 29.09
CA THR A 46 7.92 23.69 28.16
C THR A 46 8.40 23.89 26.72
N LYS A 47 8.68 25.11 26.27
CA LYS A 47 9.18 25.36 24.91
C LYS A 47 10.58 24.79 24.67
N GLU A 48 11.43 24.82 25.70
CA GLU A 48 12.80 24.34 25.61
C GLU A 48 12.87 22.80 25.65
N ASP A 49 12.09 22.18 26.54
CA ASP A 49 12.16 20.73 26.77
C ASP A 49 11.16 19.91 25.94
N MET A 50 10.03 20.51 25.49
CA MET A 50 9.03 19.79 24.66
C MET A 50 9.64 19.08 23.46
N PRO A 51 10.50 19.73 22.64
CA PRO A 51 11.00 19.09 21.43
C PRO A 51 11.78 17.80 21.75
N GLY A 52 12.54 17.79 22.85
CA GLY A 52 13.29 16.64 23.33
C GLY A 52 12.39 15.54 23.93
N ILE A 53 11.35 15.93 24.66
CA ILE A 53 10.38 14.99 25.25
C ILE A 53 9.53 14.35 24.15
N LEU A 54 8.98 15.14 23.23
CA LEU A 54 8.22 14.65 22.07
C LEU A 54 9.09 13.75 21.19
N GLY A 55 10.35 14.11 20.98
CA GLY A 55 11.31 13.28 20.25
C GLY A 55 11.54 11.92 20.92
N ARG A 56 11.62 11.87 22.25
CA ARG A 56 11.74 10.62 23.02
C ARG A 56 10.47 9.77 22.92
N ILE A 57 9.30 10.34 23.22
CA ILE A 57 8.00 9.64 23.13
C ILE A 57 7.79 9.09 21.70
N TRP A 58 8.11 9.90 20.68
CA TRP A 58 7.97 9.48 19.29
C TRP A 58 8.85 8.26 18.97
N ASN A 59 10.11 8.27 19.39
CA ASN A 59 11.05 7.20 19.08
C ASN A 59 10.89 5.95 19.96
N GLU A 60 10.57 6.13 21.24
CA GLU A 60 10.51 5.04 22.22
C GLU A 60 9.14 4.37 22.26
N GLU A 61 8.06 5.12 22.02
CA GLU A 61 6.69 4.61 22.15
C GLU A 61 5.98 4.54 20.81
N VAL A 62 5.93 5.66 20.07
CA VAL A 62 5.10 5.76 18.87
C VAL A 62 5.63 4.87 17.74
N ILE A 63 6.93 4.97 17.42
CA ILE A 63 7.53 4.17 16.35
C ILE A 63 7.41 2.66 16.61
N PRO A 64 7.80 2.13 17.79
CA PRO A 64 7.69 0.69 18.06
C PRO A 64 6.25 0.20 18.07
N PHE A 65 5.31 1.02 18.57
CA PHE A 65 3.89 0.72 18.50
C PHE A 65 3.38 0.62 17.06
N TRP A 66 3.71 1.60 16.22
CA TRP A 66 3.35 1.58 14.79
C TRP A 66 3.96 0.41 14.04
N GLN A 67 5.21 0.04 14.33
CA GLN A 67 5.84 -1.14 13.72
C GLN A 67 5.11 -2.43 14.11
N ARG A 68 4.72 -2.57 15.37
CA ARG A 68 3.94 -3.72 15.85
C ARG A 68 2.57 -3.77 15.18
N MET A 69 1.89 -2.63 15.07
CA MET A 69 0.61 -2.50 14.39
C MET A 69 0.71 -2.81 12.89
N TRP A 70 1.76 -2.35 12.22
CA TRP A 70 2.02 -2.68 10.82
C TRP A 70 2.27 -4.17 10.60
N GLY A 71 3.03 -4.81 11.51
CA GLY A 71 3.22 -6.25 11.49
C GLY A 71 1.91 -7.01 11.63
N TRP A 72 1.07 -6.61 12.59
CA TRP A 72 -0.26 -7.19 12.76
C TRP A 72 -1.14 -6.99 11.51
N ALA A 73 -1.19 -5.78 10.96
CA ALA A 73 -1.99 -5.46 9.78
C ALA A 73 -1.53 -6.26 8.55
N LYS A 74 -0.21 -6.40 8.36
CA LYS A 74 0.37 -7.22 7.28
C LYS A 74 -0.03 -8.69 7.43
N ASN A 75 0.05 -9.24 8.64
CA ASN A 75 -0.34 -10.63 8.89
C ASN A 75 -1.84 -10.82 8.69
N PHE A 76 -2.67 -9.92 9.22
CA PHE A 76 -4.11 -9.95 9.01
C PHE A 76 -4.48 -9.88 7.52
N TRP A 77 -3.80 -9.01 6.76
CA TRP A 77 -3.98 -8.93 5.32
C TRP A 77 -3.62 -10.25 4.63
N LYS A 78 -2.46 -10.83 4.96
CA LYS A 78 -1.95 -12.05 4.33
C LYS A 78 -2.79 -13.29 4.68
N ASP A 79 -3.20 -13.41 5.93
CA ASP A 79 -3.77 -14.66 6.45
C ASP A 79 -5.30 -14.65 6.40
N THR A 80 -5.94 -13.49 6.46
CA THR A 80 -7.40 -13.36 6.47
C THR A 80 -7.94 -12.81 5.16
N LEU A 81 -7.46 -11.63 4.74
CA LEU A 81 -8.06 -10.91 3.61
C LEU A 81 -7.63 -11.49 2.27
N TRP A 82 -6.34 -11.79 2.09
CA TRP A 82 -5.80 -12.27 0.82
C TRP A 82 -6.39 -13.62 0.39
N PRO A 83 -6.54 -14.64 1.27
CA PRO A 83 -7.17 -15.91 0.88
C PRO A 83 -8.63 -15.74 0.51
N TRP A 84 -9.34 -14.84 1.19
CA TRP A 84 -10.72 -14.51 0.87
C TRP A 84 -10.84 -13.86 -0.51
N ILE A 85 -10.01 -12.84 -0.80
CA ILE A 85 -9.96 -12.16 -2.10
C ILE A 85 -9.59 -13.16 -3.21
N ARG A 86 -8.56 -13.99 -2.98
CA ARG A 86 -8.12 -15.01 -3.93
C ARG A 86 -9.23 -16.01 -4.23
N GLY A 87 -9.91 -16.52 -3.21
CA GLY A 87 -11.03 -17.44 -3.38
C GLY A 87 -12.20 -16.80 -4.15
N LEU A 88 -12.43 -15.50 -3.97
CA LEU A 88 -13.45 -14.76 -4.71
C LEU A 88 -13.05 -14.59 -6.18
N TRP A 89 -11.78 -14.27 -6.44
CA TRP A 89 -11.22 -14.14 -7.79
C TRP A 89 -11.29 -15.47 -8.55
N GLU A 90 -10.81 -16.56 -7.94
CA GLU A 90 -10.79 -17.90 -8.56
C GLU A 90 -12.19 -18.42 -8.86
N ARG A 91 -13.19 -18.09 -8.03
CA ARG A 91 -14.58 -18.58 -8.22
C ARG A 91 -15.43 -17.71 -9.15
N ARG A 92 -15.20 -16.39 -9.16
CA ARG A 92 -16.13 -15.45 -9.82
C ARG A 92 -15.54 -14.73 -11.01
N ILE A 93 -14.23 -14.47 -11.00
CA ILE A 93 -13.59 -13.62 -12.00
C ILE A 93 -12.79 -14.45 -12.99
N ARG A 94 -12.04 -15.45 -12.52
CA ARG A 94 -11.20 -16.31 -13.37
C ARG A 94 -11.97 -17.07 -14.46
N PRO A 95 -13.11 -17.73 -14.19
CA PRO A 95 -13.80 -18.53 -15.21
C PRO A 95 -14.26 -17.74 -16.45
N PRO A 96 -14.97 -16.60 -16.32
CA PRO A 96 -15.39 -15.84 -17.49
C PRO A 96 -14.22 -15.19 -18.23
N VAL A 97 -13.14 -14.83 -17.53
CA VAL A 97 -11.93 -14.26 -18.15
C VAL A 97 -11.17 -15.32 -18.95
N GLU A 98 -11.04 -16.54 -18.45
CA GLU A 98 -10.41 -17.64 -19.20
C GLU A 98 -11.20 -17.96 -20.47
N GLU A 99 -12.52 -18.00 -20.40
CA GLU A 99 -13.38 -18.21 -21.57
C GLU A 99 -13.24 -17.10 -22.61
N GLU A 100 -13.16 -15.84 -22.18
CA GLU A 100 -12.92 -14.71 -23.09
C GLU A 100 -11.50 -14.73 -23.69
N VAL A 101 -10.50 -15.18 -22.94
CA VAL A 101 -9.11 -15.29 -23.41
C VAL A 101 -8.98 -16.40 -24.43
N GLU A 102 -9.60 -17.57 -24.21
CA GLU A 102 -9.59 -18.68 -25.18
C GLU A 102 -10.25 -18.24 -26.50
N LYS A 103 -11.44 -17.63 -26.45
CA LYS A 103 -12.12 -17.11 -27.65
C LYS A 103 -11.28 -16.09 -28.41
N ARG A 104 -10.60 -15.18 -27.68
CA ARG A 104 -9.71 -14.20 -28.31
C ARG A 104 -8.46 -14.85 -28.89
N LYS A 105 -7.94 -15.91 -28.26
CA LYS A 105 -6.77 -16.64 -28.74
C LYS A 105 -7.08 -17.34 -30.07
N GLU A 106 -8.21 -18.01 -30.18
CA GLU A 106 -8.66 -18.66 -31.42
C GLU A 106 -8.79 -17.64 -32.57
N ILE A 107 -9.43 -16.48 -32.32
CA ILE A 107 -9.56 -15.41 -33.32
C ILE A 107 -8.20 -14.84 -33.74
N ILE A 108 -7.26 -14.72 -32.80
CA ILE A 108 -5.91 -14.24 -33.08
C ILE A 108 -5.12 -15.27 -33.90
N GLU A 109 -5.28 -16.55 -33.61
CA GLU A 109 -4.64 -17.66 -34.33
C GLU A 109 -5.15 -17.77 -35.77
N GLU A 110 -6.48 -17.70 -35.97
CA GLU A 110 -7.09 -17.63 -37.32
C GLU A 110 -6.58 -16.43 -38.11
N ARG A 111 -6.57 -15.23 -37.51
CA ARG A 111 -6.02 -14.03 -38.18
C ARG A 111 -4.54 -14.15 -38.50
N LEU A 112 -3.75 -14.78 -37.63
CA LEU A 112 -2.32 -15.03 -37.86
C LEU A 112 -2.09 -16.01 -39.00
N GLU A 113 -2.92 -17.05 -39.11
CA GLU A 113 -2.86 -18.00 -40.23
C GLU A 113 -3.28 -17.34 -41.54
N GLU A 114 -4.35 -16.55 -41.55
CA GLU A 114 -4.79 -15.76 -42.70
C GLU A 114 -3.70 -14.75 -43.13
N GLU A 115 -3.14 -13.97 -42.20
CA GLU A 115 -2.04 -13.04 -42.48
C GLU A 115 -0.80 -13.79 -42.99
N LYS A 116 -0.48 -14.97 -42.46
CA LYS A 116 0.64 -15.79 -42.92
C LYS A 116 0.40 -16.34 -44.33
N GLU A 117 -0.82 -16.78 -44.66
CA GLU A 117 -1.19 -17.19 -46.01
C GLU A 117 -1.17 -16.03 -46.99
N GLU A 118 -1.69 -14.86 -46.59
CA GLU A 118 -1.65 -13.65 -47.39
C GLU A 118 -0.22 -13.18 -47.60
N LEU A 119 0.65 -13.23 -46.60
CA LEU A 119 2.07 -12.94 -46.76
C LEU A 119 2.78 -13.98 -47.65
N GLN A 120 2.41 -15.26 -47.58
CA GLN A 120 2.95 -16.26 -48.51
C GLN A 120 2.49 -16.04 -49.97
N LYS A 121 1.24 -15.63 -50.16
CA LYS A 121 0.66 -15.35 -51.50
C LYS A 121 1.14 -14.00 -52.06
N THR A 122 1.34 -13.00 -51.20
CA THR A 122 1.60 -11.60 -51.57
C THR A 122 3.10 -11.24 -51.50
N SER A 123 3.88 -11.89 -50.64
CA SER A 123 5.23 -11.43 -50.33
C SER A 123 6.19 -12.55 -49.97
N ILE A 124 6.68 -13.24 -51.01
CA ILE A 124 8.13 -13.36 -51.12
C ILE A 124 8.53 -12.70 -52.45
N PRO A 125 8.86 -11.40 -52.45
CA PRO A 125 9.60 -10.82 -53.57
C PRO A 125 10.82 -11.70 -53.82
N LYS A 126 11.08 -12.10 -55.07
CA LYS A 126 12.19 -13.02 -55.42
C LYS A 126 13.52 -12.69 -54.71
N GLY A 127 13.79 -11.42 -54.43
CA GLY A 127 14.96 -10.96 -53.69
C GLY A 127 15.01 -11.34 -52.20
N ILE A 128 13.89 -11.43 -51.48
CA ILE A 128 13.89 -11.89 -50.07
C ILE A 128 14.17 -13.39 -50.00
N ARG A 129 13.71 -14.16 -51.00
CA ARG A 129 14.01 -15.61 -51.09
C ARG A 129 15.50 -15.85 -51.31
N SER A 130 16.17 -15.07 -52.16
CA SER A 130 17.61 -15.21 -52.39
C SER A 130 18.45 -14.79 -51.18
N LEU A 131 18.04 -13.72 -50.47
CA LEU A 131 18.71 -13.32 -49.22
C LEU A 131 18.56 -14.35 -48.11
N TRP A 132 17.41 -15.05 -48.04
CA TRP A 132 17.22 -16.13 -47.08
C TRP A 132 18.13 -17.33 -47.42
N GLU A 133 18.24 -17.72 -48.69
CA GLU A 133 19.12 -18.83 -49.08
C GLU A 133 20.61 -18.54 -48.82
N GLU A 134 21.09 -17.32 -49.10
CA GLU A 134 22.45 -16.89 -48.72
C GLU A 134 22.70 -16.99 -47.21
N ILE A 135 21.76 -16.54 -46.38
CA ILE A 135 21.88 -16.63 -44.91
C ILE A 135 21.89 -18.09 -44.46
N LYS A 136 21.16 -18.97 -45.12
CA LYS A 136 21.08 -20.39 -44.80
C LYS A 136 22.36 -21.13 -45.17
N GLU A 137 23.00 -20.77 -46.28
CA GLU A 137 24.31 -21.28 -46.68
C GLU A 137 25.44 -20.80 -45.74
N MET A 138 25.35 -19.56 -45.24
CA MET A 138 26.34 -19.03 -44.27
C MET A 138 26.23 -19.66 -42.86
N ALA A 139 25.10 -20.31 -42.54
CA ALA A 139 24.87 -20.94 -41.25
C ALA A 139 25.26 -22.44 -41.22
N GLN A 140 25.77 -22.98 -42.34
CA GLN A 140 26.39 -24.30 -42.44
C GLN A 140 27.91 -24.22 -42.30
#